data_AF-A0A954GU86-F1
#
_entry.id   AF-A0A954GU86-F1
#
_cell.length_a   1.000
_cell.length_b   1.000
_cell.length_c   1.000
_cell.angle_alpha   90.00
_cell.angle_beta   90.00
_cell.angle_gamma   90.00
#
_symmetry.space_group_name_H-M   'P 1'
#
loop_
_entity.id
_entity.type
_entity.pdbx_description
1 polymer ?
#
loop_
_entity_poly.entity_id
_entity_poly.type
_entity_poly.pdbx_seq_one_letter_code
_entity_poly.pdbx_strand_id
1 'polypeptide(L)' 'MSHIVTVTTQIRDPIALGSACTRLSLPAPTLGTVRLFSSEATGHCVRLPNWRYPIVCHLETGQLSYDNY' A
#
# COMPACT_ATOMS: atom_id res chain seq x y z
N MET A 1 12.14 -7.29 27.56
CA MET A 1 11.12 -8.05 26.80
C MET A 1 10.24 -7.04 26.08
N SER A 2 10.26 -7.04 24.75
CA SER A 2 9.44 -6.16 23.92
C SER A 2 8.23 -6.95 23.45
N HIS A 3 7.01 -6.51 23.80
CA HIS A 3 5.77 -7.11 23.31
C HIS A 3 5.24 -6.23 22.18
N ILE A 4 5.72 -6.47 20.95
CA ILE A 4 5.14 -5.85 19.75
C ILE A 4 3.96 -6.71 19.32
N VAL A 5 2.80 -6.08 19.15
CA VAL A 5 1.61 -6.68 18.55
C VAL A 5 1.46 -6.16 17.13
N THR A 6 1.38 -7.06 16.17
CA THR A 6 1.16 -6.72 14.76
C THR A 6 -0.29 -6.92 14.40
N VAL A 7 -0.94 -5.88 13.86
CA VAL A 7 -2.28 -5.98 13.29
C VAL A 7 -2.17 -5.85 11.77
N THR A 8 -2.62 -6.88 11.06
CA THR A 8 -2.59 -6.92 9.59
C THR A 8 -3.97 -6.58 9.04
N THR A 9 -4.03 -5.63 8.10
CA THR A 9 -5.25 -5.27 7.38
C THR A 9 -5.23 -5.82 5.95
N GLN A 10 -6.42 -6.04 5.39
CA GLN A 10 -6.56 -6.44 3.99
C GLN A 10 -7.39 -5.45 3.18
N ILE A 11 -6.98 -5.17 1.93
CA ILE A 11 -7.71 -4.32 0.99
C ILE A 11 -7.98 -5.10 -0.29
N ARG A 12 -9.26 -5.33 -0.62
CA ARG A 12 -9.68 -6.10 -1.81
C ARG A 12 -10.55 -5.33 -2.80
N ASP A 13 -11.15 -4.23 -2.36
CA ASP A 13 -12.08 -3.44 -3.18
C ASP A 13 -11.35 -2.25 -3.82
N PRO A 14 -11.25 -2.18 -5.16
CA PRO A 14 -10.60 -1.07 -5.87
C PRO A 14 -11.34 0.27 -5.69
N ILE A 15 -12.67 0.25 -5.56
CA ILE A 15 -13.48 1.46 -5.38
C ILE A 15 -13.25 2.02 -3.97
N ALA A 16 -13.22 1.15 -2.96
CA ALA A 16 -12.90 1.54 -1.60
C ALA A 16 -11.48 2.12 -1.49
N LEU A 17 -10.49 1.51 -2.17
CA LEU A 17 -9.11 2.01 -2.22
C LEU A 17 -9.06 3.42 -2.82
N GLY A 18 -9.69 3.63 -3.98
CA GLY A 18 -9.76 4.94 -4.63
C GLY A 18 -10.45 5.98 -3.75
N SER A 19 -11.57 5.62 -3.13
CA SER A 19 -12.32 6.50 -2.23
C SER A 19 -11.51 6.90 -1.00
N ALA A 20 -10.73 5.97 -0.43
CA ALA A 20 -9.83 6.25 0.68
C ALA A 20 -8.72 7.24 0.26
N CYS A 21 -8.12 7.06 -0.93
CA CYS A 21 -7.12 7.99 -1.45
C CYS A 21 -7.70 9.40 -1.59
N THR A 22 -8.89 9.54 -2.17
CA THR A 22 -9.60 10.83 -2.28
C THR A 22 -9.84 11.46 -0.91
N ARG A 23 -10.37 10.70 0.06
CA ARG A 23 -10.65 11.19 1.42
C ARG A 23 -9.38 11.68 2.13
N LEU A 24 -8.26 11.04 1.87
CA LEU A 24 -6.95 11.38 2.44
C LEU A 24 -6.17 12.41 1.60
N SER A 25 -6.78 12.95 0.53
CA SER A 25 -6.12 13.88 -0.41
C SER A 25 -4.82 13.31 -1.01
N LEU A 26 -4.82 12.00 -1.27
CA LEU A 26 -3.73 11.28 -1.92
C LEU A 26 -3.94 11.22 -3.44
N PRO A 27 -2.86 11.09 -4.22
CA PRO A 27 -2.98 10.72 -5.63
C PRO A 27 -3.76 9.41 -5.78
N ALA A 28 -4.51 9.31 -6.89
CA ALA A 28 -5.25 8.09 -7.19
C ALA A 28 -4.31 6.87 -7.29
N PRO A 29 -4.76 5.67 -6.86
CA PRO A 29 -3.96 4.46 -6.94
C PRO A 29 -3.69 4.10 -8.41
N THR A 30 -2.41 3.91 -8.76
CA THR A 30 -1.99 3.55 -10.13
C THR A 30 -1.58 2.09 -10.19
N LEU A 31 -2.13 1.32 -11.13
CA LEU A 31 -1.70 -0.07 -11.36
C LEU A 31 -0.31 -0.09 -12.01
N GLY A 32 0.63 -0.84 -11.45
CA GLY A 32 1.95 -1.00 -12.03
C GLY A 32 2.91 -1.81 -11.17
N THR A 33 4.13 -1.98 -11.67
CA THR A 33 5.24 -2.59 -10.95
C THR A 33 6.16 -1.50 -10.43
N VAL A 34 6.51 -1.57 -9.16
CA VAL A 34 7.39 -0.62 -8.49
C VAL A 34 8.43 -1.34 -7.66
N ARG A 35 9.62 -0.74 -7.61
CA ARG A 35 10.71 -1.19 -6.76
C ARG A 35 10.56 -0.59 -5.37
N LEU A 36 10.45 -1.48 -4.39
CA LEU A 36 10.59 -1.21 -2.96
C LEU A 36 12.08 -1.18 -2.58
N PHE A 37 12.39 -1.03 -1.30
CA PHE A 37 13.77 -0.98 -0.83
C PHE A 37 14.55 -2.25 -1.18
N SER A 38 13.96 -3.43 -0.90
CA SER A 38 14.62 -4.73 -1.10
C SER A 38 13.94 -5.65 -2.10
N SER A 39 12.82 -5.23 -2.70
CA SER A 39 12.00 -6.07 -3.58
C SER A 39 11.31 -5.28 -4.68
N GLU A 40 10.64 -5.98 -5.59
CA GLU A 40 9.71 -5.39 -6.54
C GLU A 40 8.32 -5.97 -6.32
N ALA A 41 7.28 -5.15 -6.47
CA ALA A 41 5.91 -5.57 -6.31
C ALA A 41 5.03 -4.98 -7.42
N THR A 42 4.08 -5.79 -7.88
CA THR A 42 3.10 -5.41 -8.91
C THR A 42 1.72 -5.33 -8.30
N GLY A 43 1.05 -4.19 -8.45
CA GLY A 43 -0.30 -3.99 -7.91
C GLY A 43 -0.72 -2.53 -7.95
N HIS A 44 -1.74 -2.18 -7.16
CA HIS A 44 -2.21 -0.80 -7.05
C HIS A 44 -1.30 0.01 -6.15
N CYS A 45 -0.51 0.89 -6.74
CA CYS A 45 0.47 1.71 -6.06
C CYS A 45 -0.17 2.99 -5.52
N VAL A 46 -0.02 3.22 -4.21
CA VAL A 46 -0.46 4.44 -3.52
C VAL A 46 0.77 5.16 -2.99
N ARG A 47 0.98 6.41 -3.42
CA ARG A 47 2.02 7.27 -2.83
C ARG A 47 1.50 7.96 -1.59
N LEU A 48 2.17 7.73 -0.48
CA LEU A 48 1.96 8.49 0.74
C LEU A 48 2.89 9.72 0.79
N PRO A 49 2.44 10.84 1.38
CA PRO A 49 3.30 11.99 1.62
C PRO A 49 4.48 11.60 2.51
N ASN A 50 5.67 12.09 2.18
CA ASN A 50 6.92 11.84 2.92
C ASN A 50 7.41 10.38 2.93
N TRP A 51 6.81 9.50 2.13
CA TRP A 51 7.30 8.14 1.93
C TRP A 51 8.16 8.08 0.67
N ARG A 52 9.31 7.39 0.76
CA ARG A 52 10.22 7.21 -0.37
C ARG A 52 9.65 6.24 -1.40
N TYR A 53 9.05 5.16 -0.93
CA TYR A 53 8.48 4.10 -1.75
C TYR A 53 6.96 4.08 -1.60
N PRO A 54 6.20 3.82 -2.69
CA PRO A 54 4.76 3.68 -2.62
C PRO A 54 4.37 2.40 -1.87
N ILE A 55 3.16 2.39 -1.31
CA ILE A 55 2.52 1.15 -0.85
C ILE A 55 1.91 0.46 -2.06
N VAL A 56 2.11 -0.84 -2.19
CA VAL A 56 1.50 -1.66 -3.23
C VAL A 56 0.37 -2.49 -2.64
N CYS A 57 -0.85 -2.25 -3.11
CA CYS A 57 -2.05 -2.97 -2.70
C CYS A 57 -2.34 -4.12 -3.70
N HIS A 58 -2.31 -5.35 -3.19
CA HIS A 58 -2.63 -6.56 -3.94
C HIS A 58 -4.10 -6.92 -3.73
N LEU A 59 -4.98 -6.35 -4.57
CA LEU A 59 -6.42 -6.46 -4.33
C LEU A 59 -6.96 -7.90 -4.39
N GLU A 60 -6.32 -8.79 -5.16
CA GLU A 60 -6.71 -10.20 -5.25
C GLU A 60 -6.47 -10.96 -3.95
N THR A 61 -5.29 -10.77 -3.34
CA THR A 61 -4.91 -11.46 -2.10
C THR A 61 -5.33 -10.69 -0.85
N GLY A 62 -5.62 -9.40 -1.00
CA GLY A 62 -5.84 -8.47 0.08
C GLY A 62 -4.56 -7.94 0.73
N GLN A 63 -3.37 -8.36 0.29
CA GLN A 63 -2.12 -8.03 0.97
C GLN A 63 -1.58 -6.64 0.59
N LEU A 64 -0.70 -6.10 1.44
CA LEU A 64 -0.01 -4.84 1.23
C LEU A 64 1.50 -5.09 1.24
N SER A 65 2.21 -4.57 0.25
CA SER A 65 3.68 -4.53 0.25
C SER A 65 4.15 -3.09 0.46
N TYR A 66 5.00 -2.90 1.46
CA TYR A 66 5.54 -1.61 1.83
C TYR A 66 6.81 -1.82 2.66
N ASP A 67 7.66 -0.79 2.70
CA ASP A 67 8.84 -0.77 3.57
C ASP A 67 8.54 0.02 4.84
N ASN A 68 8.94 -0.50 6.00
CA ASN A 68 8.71 0.10 7.32
C ASN A 68 10.02 0.42 8.07
N TYR A 69 11.07 0.80 7.32
CA TYR A 69 12.41 1.08 7.86
C TYR A 69 12.49 2.41 8.61
#